data_AF-A0A536XCN9-F1
#
_entry.id   AF-A0A536XCN9-F1
#
_cell.length_a   1.000
_cell.length_b   1.000
_cell.length_c   1.000
_cell.angle_alpha   90.00
_cell.angle_beta   90.00
_cell.angle_gamma   90.00
#
_symmetry.space_group_name_H-M   'P 1'
#
loop_
_entity.id
_entity.type
_entity.pdbx_description
1 polymer ?
#
loop_
_entity_poly.entity_id
_entity_poly.type
_entity_poly.pdbx_seq_one_letter_code
_entity_poly.pdbx_strand_id
1 'polypeptide(L)'
;MQPALALGIVSAGAGFASQVLAAALEIASAQRPATPGAALGPFYKARAPANAQLRNAGDPGLPLVVSGQVLDVRGAPVPQASVEIWQADHIGKYDLEGYRYRARIVGDGVGSYSFESVMPGHYPGRVCQHVHYRVTAPGHKPLVTQLYFATDPIFEGDPARNYARDPVIGSVELVRPVMLKGDPAEIHADVRFDLVLETL
;
A
#
# COMPACT_ATOMS: atom_id res chain seq x y z
N MET A 1 62.96 -39.60 -21.90
CA MET A 1 62.34 -38.30 -22.22
C MET A 1 61.09 -38.17 -21.35
N GLN A 2 61.14 -37.35 -20.28
CA GLN A 2 59.97 -37.05 -19.44
C GLN A 2 59.37 -35.71 -19.87
N PRO A 3 58.03 -35.56 -20.01
CA PRO A 3 57.41 -34.27 -20.26
C PRO A 3 57.26 -33.49 -18.93
N ALA A 4 57.59 -32.20 -18.96
CA ALA A 4 57.31 -31.26 -17.88
C ALA A 4 55.85 -30.79 -17.96
N LEU A 5 55.10 -30.91 -16.86
CA LEU A 5 53.79 -30.29 -16.69
C LEU A 5 53.99 -28.88 -16.12
N ALA A 6 53.58 -27.84 -16.85
CA ALA A 6 53.50 -26.48 -16.33
C ALA A 6 52.14 -26.28 -15.65
N LEU A 7 52.13 -26.05 -14.33
CA LEU A 7 50.95 -25.55 -13.62
C LEU A 7 50.85 -24.03 -13.85
N GLY A 8 49.90 -23.60 -14.67
CA GLY A 8 49.47 -22.21 -14.72
C GLY A 8 48.61 -21.88 -13.51
N ILE A 9 49.06 -20.97 -12.65
CA ILE A 9 48.23 -20.40 -11.58
C ILE A 9 47.32 -19.35 -12.23
N VAL A 10 46.01 -19.59 -12.22
CA VAL A 10 45.02 -18.55 -12.50
C VAL A 10 44.83 -17.74 -11.22
N SER A 11 45.35 -16.52 -11.20
CA SER A 11 45.02 -15.53 -10.18
C SER A 11 43.64 -14.95 -10.48
N ALA A 12 42.61 -15.46 -9.79
CA ALA A 12 41.29 -14.81 -9.79
C ALA A 12 41.41 -13.45 -9.08
N GLY A 13 41.22 -12.37 -9.83
CA GLY A 13 41.44 -11.01 -9.37
C GLY A 13 40.48 -10.58 -8.26
N ALA A 14 41.02 -10.02 -7.18
CA ALA A 14 40.29 -9.44 -6.04
C ALA A 14 39.26 -8.35 -6.43
N GLY A 15 39.33 -7.82 -7.66
CA GLY A 15 38.42 -6.78 -8.16
C GLY A 15 36.96 -7.23 -8.30
N PHE A 16 36.70 -8.49 -8.69
CA PHE A 16 35.32 -8.98 -8.85
C PHE A 16 34.61 -9.15 -7.52
N ALA A 17 35.30 -9.67 -6.49
CA ALA A 17 34.72 -9.86 -5.16
C ALA A 17 34.38 -8.51 -4.49
N SER A 18 35.23 -7.49 -4.67
CA SER A 18 34.97 -6.15 -4.12
C SER A 18 33.80 -5.44 -4.79
N GLN A 19 33.61 -5.61 -6.11
CA GLN A 19 32.47 -5.03 -6.84
C GLN A 19 31.15 -5.69 -6.48
N VAL A 20 31.12 -7.02 -6.32
CA VAL A 20 29.93 -7.76 -5.88
C VAL A 20 29.55 -7.39 -4.44
N LEU A 21 30.52 -7.25 -3.55
CA LEU A 21 30.27 -6.82 -2.17
C LEU A 21 29.78 -5.38 -2.10
N ALA A 22 30.37 -4.46 -2.86
CA ALA A 22 29.92 -3.08 -2.95
C ALA A 22 28.49 -2.98 -3.50
N ALA A 23 28.17 -3.72 -4.56
CA ALA A 23 26.81 -3.79 -5.10
C ALA A 23 25.82 -4.39 -4.08
N ALA A 24 26.21 -5.41 -3.33
CA ALA A 24 25.37 -5.99 -2.28
C ALA A 24 25.14 -5.01 -1.10
N LEU A 25 26.15 -4.23 -0.72
CA LEU A 25 26.00 -3.17 0.29
C LEU A 25 25.12 -2.03 -0.22
N GLU A 26 25.24 -1.63 -1.48
CA GLU A 26 24.38 -0.61 -2.10
C GLU A 26 22.92 -1.08 -2.20
N ILE A 27 22.69 -2.35 -2.53
CA ILE A 27 21.33 -2.94 -2.52
C ILE A 27 20.79 -3.01 -1.08
N ALA A 28 21.65 -3.31 -0.09
CA ALA A 28 21.26 -3.34 1.31
C ALA A 28 21.06 -1.93 1.92
N SER A 29 21.65 -0.89 1.33
CA SER A 29 21.51 0.51 1.76
C SER A 29 20.41 1.26 1.01
N ALA A 30 19.94 0.74 -0.12
CA ALA A 30 18.93 1.35 -0.96
C ALA A 30 17.63 1.58 -0.17
N GLN A 31 17.32 2.85 0.06
CA GLN A 31 16.08 3.24 0.73
C GLN A 31 14.89 3.10 -0.21
N ARG A 32 13.78 2.57 0.33
CA ARG A 32 12.47 2.63 -0.32
C ARG A 32 11.94 4.05 -0.25
N PRO A 33 11.32 4.57 -1.32
CA PRO A 33 10.61 5.83 -1.23
C PRO A 33 9.48 5.71 -0.20
N ALA A 34 9.33 6.74 0.64
CA ALA A 34 8.20 6.83 1.54
C ALA A 34 6.90 6.97 0.76
N THR A 35 5.81 6.41 1.27
CA THR A 35 4.51 6.52 0.61
C THR A 35 4.11 8.00 0.49
N PRO A 36 3.76 8.48 -0.72
CA PRO A 36 3.38 9.87 -0.92
C PRO A 36 2.24 10.30 0.00
N GLY A 37 2.39 11.47 0.63
CA GLY A 37 1.35 12.06 1.45
C GLY A 37 0.18 12.60 0.63
N ALA A 38 -0.99 12.69 1.24
CA ALA A 38 -2.17 13.32 0.67
C ALA A 38 -2.93 14.12 1.74
N ALA A 39 -3.85 14.99 1.31
CA ALA A 39 -4.71 15.72 2.23
C ALA A 39 -5.61 14.77 3.05
N LEU A 40 -5.84 15.12 4.32
CA LEU A 40 -6.76 14.40 5.22
C LEU A 40 -8.20 14.38 4.71
N GLY A 41 -8.61 15.44 4.00
CA GLY A 41 -10.00 15.61 3.58
C GLY A 41 -10.94 15.96 4.74
N PRO A 42 -12.20 16.30 4.44
CA PRO A 42 -13.12 16.86 5.43
C PRO A 42 -13.83 15.79 6.28
N PHE A 43 -13.72 14.52 5.91
CA PHE A 43 -14.55 13.45 6.49
C PHE A 43 -13.81 12.58 7.50
N TYR A 44 -12.60 12.91 7.94
CA TYR A 44 -11.92 12.15 8.98
C TYR A 44 -12.68 12.22 10.31
N LYS A 45 -12.82 11.08 11.00
CA LYS A 45 -13.39 10.97 12.35
C LYS A 45 -12.44 10.18 13.22
N ALA A 46 -11.92 10.81 14.27
CA ALA A 46 -11.06 10.15 15.24
C ALA A 46 -11.83 9.09 16.05
N ARG A 47 -11.09 8.16 16.65
CA ARG A 47 -11.62 7.10 17.55
C ARG A 47 -12.57 6.13 16.84
N ALA A 48 -12.30 5.83 15.58
CA ALA A 48 -12.97 4.72 14.91
C ALA A 48 -12.74 3.40 15.69
N PRO A 49 -13.73 2.50 15.75
CA PRO A 49 -13.59 1.21 16.42
C PRO A 49 -12.41 0.40 15.87
N ALA A 50 -11.82 -0.43 16.73
CA ALA A 50 -10.80 -1.37 16.30
C ALA A 50 -11.45 -2.61 15.69
N ASN A 51 -11.65 -2.59 14.37
CA ASN A 51 -12.35 -3.64 13.64
C ASN A 51 -11.84 -3.74 12.20
N ALA A 52 -11.43 -4.91 11.75
CA ALA A 52 -11.03 -5.15 10.37
C ALA A 52 -12.23 -5.45 9.43
N GLN A 53 -13.42 -5.69 9.97
CA GLN A 53 -14.64 -5.99 9.21
C GLN A 53 -15.54 -4.74 9.13
N LEU A 54 -15.38 -3.93 8.09
CA LEU A 54 -16.13 -2.68 7.91
C LEU A 54 -17.50 -2.87 7.27
N ARG A 55 -17.66 -3.95 6.51
CA ARG A 55 -18.92 -4.33 5.88
C ARG A 55 -19.65 -5.39 6.68
N ASN A 56 -20.98 -5.30 6.72
CA ASN A 56 -21.83 -6.35 7.25
C ASN A 56 -22.30 -7.28 6.12
N ALA A 57 -22.80 -8.45 6.49
CA ALA A 57 -23.50 -9.32 5.57
C ALA A 57 -24.73 -8.59 4.98
N GLY A 58 -24.89 -8.67 3.65
CA GLY A 58 -25.97 -7.99 2.93
C GLY A 58 -25.70 -6.52 2.59
N ASP A 59 -24.54 -5.96 2.99
CA ASP A 59 -24.15 -4.63 2.53
C ASP A 59 -24.11 -4.56 1.00
N PRO A 60 -24.74 -3.54 0.39
CA PRO A 60 -24.68 -3.35 -1.04
C PRO A 60 -23.28 -2.94 -1.49
N GLY A 61 -22.96 -3.25 -2.75
CA GLY A 61 -21.65 -3.03 -3.35
C GLY A 61 -20.80 -4.30 -3.46
N LEU A 62 -19.78 -4.25 -4.30
CA LEU A 62 -18.82 -5.35 -4.46
C LEU A 62 -17.98 -5.47 -3.18
N PRO A 63 -17.92 -6.65 -2.52
CA PRO A 63 -17.02 -6.84 -1.39
C PRO A 63 -15.57 -6.53 -1.78
N LEU A 64 -14.83 -5.93 -0.86
CA LEU A 64 -13.46 -5.48 -1.04
C LEU A 64 -12.60 -5.98 0.12
N VAL A 65 -11.50 -6.64 -0.20
CA VAL A 65 -10.43 -6.98 0.73
C VAL A 65 -9.24 -6.10 0.40
N VAL A 66 -8.73 -5.36 1.38
CA VAL A 66 -7.47 -4.60 1.24
C VAL A 66 -6.47 -5.11 2.27
N SER A 67 -5.26 -5.43 1.81
CA SER A 67 -4.18 -5.91 2.67
C SER A 67 -2.85 -5.26 2.32
N GLY A 68 -1.90 -5.30 3.24
CA GLY A 68 -0.54 -4.83 3.00
C GLY A 68 0.34 -4.91 4.23
N GLN A 69 1.55 -4.39 4.09
CA GLN A 69 2.52 -4.20 5.17
C GLN A 69 2.76 -2.72 5.44
N VAL A 70 3.04 -2.39 6.69
CA VAL A 70 3.64 -1.14 7.11
C VAL A 70 5.13 -1.37 7.29
N LEU A 71 5.92 -0.60 6.56
CA LEU A 71 7.36 -0.74 6.43
C LEU A 71 8.04 0.59 6.76
N ASP A 72 9.32 0.58 7.14
CA ASP A 72 10.17 1.77 7.16
C ASP A 72 10.86 1.97 5.79
N VAL A 73 11.56 3.10 5.62
CA VAL A 73 12.33 3.39 4.39
C VAL A 73 13.49 2.43 4.14
N ARG A 74 13.88 1.57 5.10
CA ARG A 74 14.86 0.48 4.88
C ARG A 74 14.19 -0.83 4.49
N GLY A 75 12.85 -0.82 4.42
CA GLY A 75 12.04 -1.98 4.11
C GLY A 75 11.81 -2.94 5.27
N ALA A 76 12.14 -2.54 6.51
CA ALA A 76 11.86 -3.33 7.70
C ALA A 76 10.38 -3.14 8.12
N PRO A 77 9.68 -4.21 8.56
CA PRO A 77 8.32 -4.07 9.07
C PRO A 77 8.21 -3.18 10.31
N VAL A 78 7.09 -2.46 10.43
CA VAL A 78 6.77 -1.58 11.55
C VAL A 78 5.62 -2.21 12.36
N PRO A 79 5.92 -3.11 13.32
CA PRO A 79 4.93 -3.99 13.93
C PRO A 79 3.90 -3.28 14.82
N GLN A 80 4.25 -2.10 15.35
CA GLN A 80 3.38 -1.30 16.24
C GLN A 80 2.63 -0.18 15.51
N ALA A 81 2.55 -0.25 14.18
CA ALA A 81 1.82 0.75 13.42
C ALA A 81 0.30 0.67 13.71
N SER A 82 -0.31 1.83 13.93
CA SER A 82 -1.76 2.01 13.94
C SER A 82 -2.18 2.56 12.58
N VAL A 83 -2.99 1.81 11.86
CA VAL A 83 -3.56 2.13 10.54
C VAL A 83 -5.03 2.51 10.73
N GLU A 84 -5.34 3.78 10.65
CA GLU A 84 -6.71 4.29 10.61
C GLU A 84 -7.16 4.43 9.16
N ILE A 85 -8.35 3.94 8.84
CA ILE A 85 -8.90 3.97 7.49
C ILE A 85 -10.32 4.51 7.49
N TRP A 86 -10.69 5.20 6.41
CA TRP A 86 -12.05 5.66 6.16
C TRP A 86 -12.33 5.76 4.66
N GLN A 87 -13.56 5.49 4.28
CA GLN A 87 -14.02 5.61 2.89
C GLN A 87 -15.53 5.92 2.84
N ALA A 88 -16.01 6.22 1.65
CA ALA A 88 -17.44 6.24 1.35
C ALA A 88 -18.02 4.82 1.20
N ASP A 89 -19.34 4.72 1.22
CA ASP A 89 -20.08 3.53 0.81
C ASP A 89 -20.02 3.32 -0.73
N HIS A 90 -20.66 2.26 -1.21
CA HIS A 90 -20.73 1.89 -2.63
C HIS A 90 -21.38 2.93 -3.57
N ILE A 91 -22.08 3.95 -3.04
CA ILE A 91 -22.69 5.05 -3.83
C ILE A 91 -22.05 6.41 -3.51
N GLY A 92 -20.89 6.42 -2.86
CA GLY A 92 -20.11 7.63 -2.63
C GLY A 92 -20.55 8.46 -1.41
N LYS A 93 -21.30 7.87 -0.47
CA LYS A 93 -21.72 8.56 0.76
C LYS A 93 -20.83 8.17 1.95
N TYR A 94 -20.31 9.16 2.64
CA TYR A 94 -19.65 8.94 3.94
C TYR A 94 -20.70 8.84 5.04
N ASP A 95 -20.48 7.91 5.97
CA ASP A 95 -21.19 7.92 7.25
C ASP A 95 -20.64 9.07 8.11
N LEU A 96 -21.52 10.06 8.34
CA LEU A 96 -21.22 11.25 9.14
C LEU A 96 -21.71 11.12 10.58
N GLU A 97 -22.70 10.26 10.84
CA GLU A 97 -23.28 10.05 12.16
C GLU A 97 -22.49 9.00 12.95
N GLY A 98 -22.31 7.82 12.35
CA GLY A 98 -21.63 6.67 12.94
C GLY A 98 -20.17 6.49 12.51
N TYR A 99 -19.72 5.24 12.53
CA TYR A 99 -18.37 4.84 12.13
C TYR A 99 -18.35 3.79 11.01
N ARG A 100 -19.42 3.71 10.21
CA ARG A 100 -19.50 2.76 9.12
C ARG A 100 -18.44 3.05 8.06
N TYR A 101 -17.80 1.99 7.57
CA TYR A 101 -16.64 2.05 6.68
C TYR A 101 -15.45 2.85 7.25
N ARG A 102 -15.26 2.80 8.58
CA ARG A 102 -14.12 3.37 9.29
C ARG A 102 -13.56 2.36 10.27
N ALA A 103 -12.25 2.31 10.37
CA ALA A 103 -11.60 1.42 11.32
C ALA A 103 -10.27 1.96 11.80
N ARG A 104 -9.86 1.46 12.97
CA ARG A 104 -8.46 1.47 13.40
C ARG A 104 -7.95 0.04 13.46
N ILE A 105 -6.95 -0.28 12.66
CA ILE A 105 -6.27 -1.57 12.65
C ILE A 105 -4.92 -1.36 13.33
N VAL A 106 -4.65 -2.13 14.36
CA VAL A 106 -3.31 -2.19 14.96
C VAL A 106 -2.59 -3.33 14.27
N GLY A 107 -1.36 -3.08 13.80
CA GLY A 107 -0.54 -4.08 13.12
C GLY A 107 -0.46 -5.39 13.91
N ASP A 108 -0.43 -6.51 13.20
CA ASP A 108 -0.41 -7.88 13.73
C ASP A 108 0.87 -8.27 14.48
N GLY A 109 1.72 -7.31 14.87
CA GLY A 109 3.02 -7.56 15.49
C GLY A 109 4.13 -7.97 14.52
N VAL A 110 3.81 -8.21 13.23
CA VAL A 110 4.79 -8.39 12.15
C VAL A 110 4.68 -7.32 11.06
N GLY A 111 3.84 -6.29 11.30
CA GLY A 111 3.70 -5.13 10.46
C GLY A 111 2.68 -5.29 9.34
N SER A 112 1.88 -6.36 9.33
CA SER A 112 0.80 -6.51 8.34
C SER A 112 -0.49 -5.87 8.83
N TYR A 113 -1.33 -5.50 7.87
CA TYR A 113 -2.71 -5.09 8.11
C TYR A 113 -3.62 -5.66 7.01
N SER A 114 -4.89 -5.88 7.37
CA SER A 114 -5.94 -6.26 6.42
C SER A 114 -7.29 -5.77 6.91
N PHE A 115 -8.20 -5.46 5.98
CA PHE A 115 -9.59 -5.19 6.28
C PHE A 115 -10.52 -5.59 5.14
N GLU A 116 -11.75 -5.91 5.50
CA GLU A 116 -12.86 -6.15 4.58
C GLU A 116 -13.81 -4.97 4.59
N SER A 117 -14.20 -4.51 3.41
CA SER A 117 -15.09 -3.38 3.17
C SER A 117 -15.88 -3.64 1.89
N VAL A 118 -16.51 -2.61 1.34
CA VAL A 118 -17.08 -2.61 -0.02
C VAL A 118 -16.26 -1.70 -0.91
N MET A 119 -16.24 -1.94 -2.23
CA MET A 119 -15.70 -0.97 -3.18
C MET A 119 -16.43 0.37 -2.99
N PRO A 120 -15.71 1.47 -2.72
CA PRO A 120 -16.34 2.77 -2.52
C PRO A 120 -16.87 3.31 -3.86
N GLY A 121 -18.00 4.01 -3.81
CA GLY A 121 -18.58 4.69 -4.96
C GLY A 121 -17.93 6.05 -5.22
N HIS A 122 -18.19 6.57 -6.42
CA HIS A 122 -17.81 7.92 -6.82
C HIS A 122 -18.66 8.99 -6.12
N TYR A 123 -18.09 10.16 -5.84
CA TYR A 123 -18.84 11.29 -5.30
C TYR A 123 -18.36 12.65 -5.82
N PRO A 124 -19.22 13.69 -5.82
CA PRO A 124 -18.86 15.00 -6.36
C PRO A 124 -17.58 15.58 -5.75
N GLY A 125 -16.72 16.13 -6.60
CA GLY A 125 -15.46 16.75 -6.20
C GLY A 125 -14.29 15.78 -6.03
N ARG A 126 -14.50 14.46 -6.12
CA ARG A 126 -13.44 13.44 -6.08
C ARG A 126 -13.76 12.36 -7.11
N VAL A 127 -13.06 12.40 -8.25
CA VAL A 127 -13.45 11.62 -9.43
C VAL A 127 -12.96 10.19 -9.37
N CYS A 128 -11.82 9.90 -8.72
CA CYS A 128 -11.40 8.51 -8.48
C CYS A 128 -12.03 7.91 -7.23
N GLN A 129 -12.43 6.64 -7.30
CA GLN A 129 -12.68 5.82 -6.10
C GLN A 129 -11.42 5.72 -5.23
N HIS A 130 -11.57 5.82 -3.90
CA HIS A 130 -10.41 5.82 -2.99
C HIS A 130 -10.75 5.36 -1.58
N VAL A 131 -9.71 4.93 -0.86
CA VAL A 131 -9.71 4.70 0.60
C VAL A 131 -8.68 5.61 1.22
N HIS A 132 -9.04 6.31 2.28
CA HIS A 132 -8.11 7.14 3.02
C HIS A 132 -7.39 6.36 4.11
N TYR A 133 -6.16 6.78 4.40
CA TYR A 133 -5.30 6.24 5.43
C TYR A 133 -4.73 7.34 6.32
N ARG A 134 -4.64 7.04 7.61
CA ARG A 134 -3.76 7.73 8.56
C ARG A 134 -2.98 6.68 9.33
N VAL A 135 -1.66 6.74 9.24
CA VAL A 135 -0.74 5.74 9.81
C VAL A 135 0.17 6.42 10.82
N THR A 136 0.30 5.83 11.99
CA THR A 136 1.19 6.31 13.06
C THR A 136 1.94 5.15 13.68
N ALA A 137 3.20 5.36 14.05
CA ALA A 137 4.00 4.39 14.78
C ALA A 137 5.04 5.13 15.64
N PRO A 138 5.44 4.59 16.80
CA PRO A 138 6.56 5.13 17.56
C PRO A 138 7.83 5.24 16.70
N GLY A 139 8.56 6.36 16.80
CA GLY A 139 9.81 6.57 16.05
C GLY A 139 9.65 6.92 14.56
N HIS A 140 8.41 7.12 14.08
CA HIS A 140 8.13 7.40 12.67
C HIS A 140 7.29 8.67 12.52
N LYS A 141 7.43 9.35 11.38
CA LYS A 141 6.57 10.48 11.03
C LYS A 141 5.15 9.97 10.73
N PRO A 142 4.10 10.63 11.23
CA PRO A 142 2.73 10.31 10.84
C PRO A 142 2.52 10.46 9.34
N LEU A 143 1.84 9.50 8.73
CA LEU A 143 1.48 9.53 7.31
C LEU A 143 -0.04 9.71 7.18
N VAL A 144 -0.46 10.66 6.36
CA VAL A 144 -1.83 10.72 5.82
C VAL A 144 -1.71 10.51 4.33
N THR A 145 -2.44 9.54 3.79
CA THR A 145 -2.37 9.18 2.37
C THR A 145 -3.70 8.57 1.90
N GLN A 146 -3.76 8.18 0.64
CA GLN A 146 -4.94 7.60 0.01
C GLN A 146 -4.52 6.49 -0.96
N LEU A 147 -5.35 5.46 -1.02
CA LEU A 147 -5.30 4.39 -2.02
C LEU A 147 -6.33 4.70 -3.11
N TYR A 148 -5.94 4.60 -4.37
CA TYR A 148 -6.80 4.72 -5.54
C TYR A 148 -6.83 3.41 -6.33
N PHE A 149 -7.95 3.14 -7.01
CA PHE A 149 -8.17 1.89 -7.72
C PHE A 149 -7.96 2.05 -9.22
N ALA A 150 -7.03 1.29 -9.80
CA ALA A 150 -6.67 1.33 -11.22
C ALA A 150 -7.82 1.02 -12.19
N THR A 151 -8.93 0.47 -11.68
CA THR A 151 -10.15 0.19 -12.43
C THR A 151 -10.98 1.44 -12.72
N ASP A 152 -10.60 2.60 -12.18
CA ASP A 152 -11.37 3.82 -12.38
C ASP A 152 -11.38 4.26 -13.86
N PRO A 153 -12.57 4.52 -14.45
CA PRO A 153 -12.69 4.92 -15.85
C PRO A 153 -11.91 6.18 -16.22
N ILE A 154 -11.63 7.07 -15.27
CA ILE A 154 -10.85 8.30 -15.53
C ILE A 154 -9.44 8.00 -16.05
N PHE A 155 -8.90 6.83 -15.75
CA PHE A 155 -7.59 6.42 -16.23
C PHE A 155 -7.61 5.95 -17.69
N GLU A 156 -8.77 5.82 -18.33
CA GLU A 156 -8.90 5.38 -19.73
C GLU A 156 -8.14 4.07 -20.01
N GLY A 157 -8.06 3.19 -19.00
CA GLY A 157 -7.34 1.91 -19.06
C GLY A 157 -5.81 1.98 -18.88
N ASP A 158 -5.22 3.17 -18.74
CA ASP A 158 -3.78 3.36 -18.54
C ASP A 158 -3.49 4.26 -17.32
N PRO A 159 -3.64 3.75 -16.09
CA PRO A 159 -3.39 4.53 -14.87
C PRO A 159 -1.95 5.04 -14.76
N ALA A 160 -0.97 4.36 -15.38
CA ALA A 160 0.42 4.79 -15.35
C ALA A 160 0.61 6.12 -16.09
N ARG A 161 -0.10 6.33 -17.20
CA ARG A 161 -0.06 7.59 -17.96
C ARG A 161 -1.10 8.61 -17.50
N ASN A 162 -2.24 8.14 -17.02
CA ASN A 162 -3.42 8.98 -16.82
C ASN A 162 -3.75 9.28 -15.35
N TYR A 163 -2.93 8.85 -14.37
CA TYR A 163 -3.24 9.10 -12.95
C TYR A 163 -3.50 10.58 -12.64
N ALA A 164 -2.75 11.48 -13.27
CA ALA A 164 -2.84 12.93 -13.05
C ALA A 164 -4.10 13.58 -13.64
N ARG A 165 -4.99 12.82 -14.30
CA ARG A 165 -6.32 13.30 -14.71
C ARG A 165 -7.22 13.58 -13.51
N ASP A 166 -7.00 12.89 -12.39
CA ASP A 166 -7.49 13.34 -11.09
C ASP A 166 -6.39 14.21 -10.44
N PRO A 167 -6.63 15.52 -10.25
CA PRO A 167 -5.62 16.44 -9.74
C PRO A 167 -5.23 16.17 -8.28
N VAL A 168 -5.97 15.31 -7.57
CA VAL A 168 -5.66 14.93 -6.18
C VAL A 168 -4.64 13.78 -6.13
N ILE A 169 -4.44 13.05 -7.22
CA ILE A 169 -3.46 11.96 -7.28
C ILE A 169 -2.08 12.53 -7.60
N GLY A 170 -1.28 12.78 -6.55
CA GLY A 170 0.07 13.31 -6.68
C GLY A 170 1.13 12.30 -7.12
N SER A 171 0.81 11.00 -7.14
CA SER A 171 1.75 9.95 -7.55
C SER A 171 1.03 8.69 -8.01
N VAL A 172 1.53 8.08 -9.08
CA VAL A 172 1.10 6.75 -9.57
C VAL A 172 1.28 5.65 -8.52
N GLU A 173 2.20 5.84 -7.57
CA GLU A 173 2.41 4.90 -6.47
C GLU A 173 1.20 4.80 -5.53
N LEU A 174 0.20 5.69 -5.63
CA LEU A 174 -1.04 5.58 -4.85
C LEU A 174 -2.13 4.79 -5.59
N VAL A 175 -1.91 4.43 -6.86
CA VAL A 175 -2.88 3.70 -7.68
C VAL A 175 -2.55 2.22 -7.67
N ARG A 176 -3.52 1.35 -7.35
CA ARG A 176 -3.31 -0.11 -7.27
C ARG A 176 -4.26 -0.89 -8.17
N PRO A 177 -3.78 -1.99 -8.78
CA PRO A 177 -4.65 -2.92 -9.49
C PRO A 177 -5.68 -3.51 -8.53
N VAL A 178 -6.86 -3.78 -9.07
CA VAL A 178 -7.92 -4.52 -8.36
C VAL A 178 -8.04 -5.88 -9.03
N MET A 179 -7.84 -6.93 -8.24
CA MET A 179 -8.02 -8.30 -8.69
C MET A 179 -9.39 -8.79 -8.23
N LEU A 180 -10.14 -9.45 -9.11
CA LEU A 180 -11.34 -10.17 -8.69
C LEU A 180 -10.95 -11.59 -8.26
N LYS A 181 -11.36 -12.00 -7.06
CA LYS A 181 -11.08 -13.31 -6.46
C LYS A 181 -12.35 -13.95 -5.92
N GLY A 182 -12.27 -15.24 -5.61
CA GLY A 182 -13.39 -16.03 -5.09
C GLY A 182 -14.14 -16.79 -6.18
N ASP A 183 -15.09 -17.62 -5.75
CA ASP A 183 -15.98 -18.33 -6.65
C ASP A 183 -17.01 -17.38 -7.27
N PRO A 184 -17.63 -17.69 -8.42
CA PRO A 184 -18.59 -16.80 -9.08
C PRO A 184 -19.76 -16.33 -8.20
N ALA A 185 -20.14 -17.11 -7.19
CA ALA A 185 -21.20 -16.77 -6.24
C ALA A 185 -20.72 -15.84 -5.09
N GLU A 186 -19.41 -15.76 -4.85
CA GLU A 186 -18.79 -15.07 -3.71
C GLU A 186 -17.60 -14.22 -4.15
N ILE A 187 -17.71 -13.60 -5.33
CA ILE A 187 -16.64 -12.78 -5.90
C ILE A 187 -16.40 -11.52 -5.06
N HIS A 188 -15.12 -11.19 -4.87
CA HIS A 188 -14.69 -9.97 -4.19
C HIS A 188 -13.52 -9.30 -4.93
N ALA A 189 -13.43 -7.98 -4.77
CA ALA A 189 -12.26 -7.20 -5.12
C ALA A 189 -11.15 -7.42 -4.07
N ASP A 190 -9.92 -7.60 -4.54
CA ASP A 190 -8.73 -7.80 -3.72
C ASP A 190 -7.66 -6.79 -4.16
N VAL A 191 -7.14 -6.04 -3.19
CA VAL A 191 -6.16 -4.98 -3.41
C VAL A 191 -5.04 -5.08 -2.39
N ARG A 192 -3.80 -5.00 -2.88
CA ARG A 192 -2.60 -4.91 -2.03
C ARG A 192 -2.07 -3.48 -2.01
N PHE A 193 -1.82 -2.94 -0.81
CA PHE A 193 -1.23 -1.61 -0.64
C PHE A 193 -0.24 -1.58 0.53
N ASP A 194 1.04 -1.70 0.21
CA ASP A 194 2.10 -1.56 1.20
C ASP A 194 2.36 -0.07 1.49
N LEU A 195 2.53 0.26 2.77
CA LEU A 195 2.72 1.61 3.31
C LEU A 195 4.15 1.74 3.82
N VAL A 196 4.87 2.78 3.41
CA VAL A 196 6.26 3.04 3.80
C VAL A 196 6.31 4.33 4.60
N LEU A 197 6.73 4.23 5.86
CA LEU A 197 6.85 5.35 6.79
C LEU A 197 8.28 5.89 6.82
N GLU A 198 8.39 7.22 6.85
CA GLU A 198 9.65 7.88 7.19
C GLU A 198 9.95 7.71 8.68
N THR A 199 11.21 7.44 9.01
CA THR A 199 11.71 7.51 10.38
C THR A 199 11.84 8.98 10.82
N LEU A 200 11.72 9.25 12.12
CA LEU A 200 11.95 10.58 12.70
C LEU A 200 13.41 11.03 12.61
#